data_AF-A0A9Q0R372-F1
#
_entry.id   AF-A0A9Q0R372-F1
#
_cell.length_a   1.000
_cell.length_b   1.000
_cell.length_c   1.000
_cell.angle_alpha   90.00
_cell.angle_beta   90.00
_cell.angle_gamma   90.00
#
_symmetry.space_group_name_H-M   'P 1'
#
loop_
_entity.id
_entity.type
_entity.pdbx_description
1 polymer ?
#
loop_
_entity_poly.entity_id
_entity_poly.type
_entity_poly.pdbx_seq_one_letter_code
_entity_poly.pdbx_strand_id
1 'polypeptide(L)'
;MALQLHALNPPSSFVSKRPTRYVILKAPCTVRSNWQVRCVASIQSQAEDTKPSVVYQPTIWDYDFVESLRSGYVDDTFRTRAKELTEDIKVMLNKENKEVEPVGQLKLIDVLERLGLGHLFEKEIDGSLQAVYKDSNTDKWIKDDLYATALYFRLLRQHGYLVSQDAFSGFLDEKGKFKESICGDIMGMLNLYEASYLGAEGESILDEARDFSKRHLEDIKDYKDSNVVAQVNHSLEVPLHWRMLRPETRWYIDAYQGQEDMNPIILEMAKLDFNMVQAVHQRDLRRASRWWRNLGLAPKLSFARDRLVESFLWSMGVTYEPQYDRCRNWLTKVMNFVLIIDDIYDVYGSLEDLELFTDAVDRWDMTAMKELPYYMKMSFLALYNTTNEMAYDILKEQGWDILSYLTKTWADFIKAMFMEAQWYQKKTTPSTEEYLKNGWVSSSGTVFLVHAFFATGQEITKEVLECLGSNPDLIFGPSMIFRLSNDLATSSAELERGDVSSSIHCYMHEHKVSEQAARQYIKDKIMETWKLMNKSITNSPFSIQFVKFCLNLARTSLCVYQYGDGLGAESNKSKDHVLSLIIKPISIGSPITHSKHVDDGLLSVS
;
A
#
# COMPACT_ATOMS: atom_id res chain seq x y z
N MET A 1 -35.79 41.81 -21.71
CA MET A 1 -35.65 42.92 -20.75
C MET A 1 -34.17 43.08 -20.44
N ALA A 2 -33.65 44.27 -20.66
CA ALA A 2 -32.25 44.62 -20.66
C ALA A 2 -31.84 45.36 -19.38
N LEU A 3 -30.51 45.43 -19.18
CA LEU A 3 -29.73 46.35 -18.33
C LEU A 3 -29.75 46.03 -16.81
N GLN A 4 -28.65 46.14 -16.04
CA GLN A 4 -27.46 46.98 -16.24
C GLN A 4 -26.29 46.50 -15.35
N LEU A 5 -25.08 46.49 -15.92
CA LEU A 5 -23.78 46.42 -15.22
C LEU A 5 -23.41 47.81 -14.67
N HIS A 6 -22.76 47.86 -13.51
CA HIS A 6 -21.86 48.97 -13.17
C HIS A 6 -20.53 48.46 -12.61
N ALA A 7 -19.47 48.72 -13.36
CA ALA A 7 -18.09 48.76 -12.91
C ALA A 7 -17.73 50.22 -12.55
N LEU A 8 -16.95 50.42 -11.49
CA LEU A 8 -16.18 51.65 -11.28
C LEU A 8 -14.79 51.29 -10.75
N ASN A 9 -13.79 51.77 -11.47
CA ASN A 9 -12.36 51.74 -11.16
C ASN A 9 -11.92 53.15 -10.63
N PRO A 10 -10.67 53.33 -10.17
CA PRO A 10 -10.28 54.17 -9.01
C PRO A 10 -9.84 55.60 -9.39
N PRO A 11 -9.42 56.45 -8.42
CA PRO A 11 -8.63 57.63 -8.72
C PRO A 11 -7.18 57.54 -8.23
N SER A 12 -6.26 57.96 -9.10
CA SER A 12 -4.87 58.31 -8.82
C SER A 12 -4.62 59.77 -9.18
N SER A 13 -3.88 60.54 -8.36
CA SER A 13 -2.88 61.58 -8.75
C SER A 13 -2.46 62.41 -7.51
N PHE A 14 -1.21 62.33 -7.05
CA PHE A 14 -0.02 63.16 -7.37
C PHE A 14 -0.01 64.58 -6.77
N VAL A 15 0.92 64.87 -5.83
CA VAL A 15 1.88 66.01 -5.86
C VAL A 15 3.12 65.65 -4.99
N SER A 16 4.29 66.10 -5.45
CA SER A 16 5.64 65.69 -5.06
C SER A 16 6.45 66.73 -4.25
N LYS A 17 7.54 66.24 -3.61
CA LYS A 17 8.88 66.86 -3.35
C LYS A 17 9.15 67.62 -2.02
N ARG A 18 9.84 66.92 -1.09
CA ARG A 18 11.24 67.10 -0.56
C ARG A 18 11.66 68.45 0.13
N PRO A 19 12.81 68.55 0.86
CA PRO A 19 13.07 68.06 2.23
C PRO A 19 13.78 69.14 3.12
N THR A 20 13.84 69.00 4.46
CA THR A 20 14.77 69.88 5.24
C THR A 20 15.44 69.22 6.44
N ARG A 21 16.73 68.95 6.24
CA ARG A 21 17.93 69.06 7.10
C ARG A 21 17.86 68.78 8.61
N TYR A 22 18.73 67.83 8.99
CA TYR A 22 19.35 67.70 10.32
C TYR A 22 20.12 68.95 10.74
N VAL A 23 20.04 69.30 12.02
CA VAL A 23 21.02 70.13 12.73
C VAL A 23 21.44 69.39 14.00
N ILE A 24 22.73 69.07 14.08
CA ILE A 24 23.41 68.59 15.29
C ILE A 24 24.06 69.81 15.95
N LEU A 25 23.78 70.06 17.22
CA LEU A 25 24.58 70.95 18.08
C LEU A 25 24.80 70.26 19.43
N LYS A 26 26.08 70.21 19.85
CA LYS A 26 26.61 69.55 21.05
C LYS A 26 26.61 70.50 22.27
N ALA A 27 26.13 69.97 23.41
CA ALA A 27 26.61 70.04 24.81
C ALA A 27 26.62 71.41 25.56
N PRO A 28 26.63 71.48 26.93
CA PRO A 28 26.97 70.42 27.91
C PRO A 28 26.05 70.26 29.16
N CYS A 29 26.38 69.20 29.93
CA CYS A 29 26.01 68.79 31.31
C CYS A 29 25.47 69.87 32.28
N THR A 30 24.59 69.58 33.26
CA THR A 30 24.79 68.67 34.42
C THR A 30 23.49 68.48 35.25
N VAL A 31 23.49 67.39 36.04
CA VAL A 31 22.75 67.10 37.30
C VAL A 31 21.55 66.14 37.20
N ARG A 32 21.72 65.03 37.92
CA ARG A 32 20.84 63.86 38.08
C ARG A 32 19.65 64.15 39.01
N SER A 33 18.49 63.59 38.67
CA SER A 33 17.47 63.17 39.64
C SER A 33 16.88 61.83 39.20
N ASN A 34 17.13 60.78 39.98
CA ASN A 34 16.58 59.44 39.77
C ASN A 34 15.07 59.44 40.04
N TRP A 35 14.26 59.24 39.01
CA TRP A 35 12.87 58.80 39.16
C TRP A 35 12.79 57.34 38.72
N GLN A 36 12.57 56.45 39.69
CA GLN A 36 12.23 55.05 39.43
C GLN A 36 10.80 54.99 38.87
N VAL A 37 10.67 54.72 37.58
CA VAL A 37 9.39 54.32 36.98
C VAL A 37 9.21 52.82 37.26
N ARG A 38 8.29 52.48 38.17
CA ARG A 38 7.80 51.10 38.31
C ARG A 38 6.83 50.81 37.16
N CYS A 39 7.32 50.18 36.10
CA CYS A 39 6.44 49.48 35.16
C CYS A 39 5.96 48.19 35.82
N VAL A 40 4.68 48.14 36.18
CA VAL A 40 3.99 46.88 36.48
C VAL A 40 3.61 46.28 35.12
N ALA A 41 4.48 45.41 34.59
CA ALA A 41 4.07 44.51 33.51
C ALA A 41 3.25 43.39 34.16
N SER A 42 1.96 43.32 33.83
CA SER A 42 1.15 42.15 34.12
C SER A 42 1.73 40.97 33.36
N ILE A 43 2.50 40.13 34.05
CA ILE A 43 2.81 38.78 33.55
C ILE A 43 1.49 38.02 33.64
N GLN A 44 0.72 38.01 32.54
CA GLN A 44 -0.13 36.87 32.28
C GLN A 44 0.85 35.71 32.07
N SER A 45 0.94 34.82 33.05
CA SER A 45 1.54 33.51 32.84
C SER A 45 0.72 32.84 31.75
N GLN A 46 1.17 32.91 30.51
CA GLN A 46 0.88 31.85 29.57
C GLN A 46 1.46 30.61 30.23
N ALA A 47 0.58 29.71 30.68
CA ALA A 47 0.99 28.35 30.91
C ALA A 47 1.68 27.90 29.63
N GLU A 48 2.97 27.61 29.70
CA GLU A 48 3.61 26.82 28.68
C GLU A 48 2.88 25.48 28.71
N ASP A 49 1.91 25.30 27.80
CA ASP A 49 1.39 23.99 27.46
C ASP A 49 2.60 23.17 27.01
N THR A 50 3.10 22.32 27.88
CA THR A 50 4.09 21.31 27.58
C THR A 50 3.46 20.30 26.62
N LYS A 51 3.34 20.67 25.35
CA LYS A 51 2.98 19.75 24.27
C LYS A 51 4.09 18.72 24.10
N PRO A 52 3.78 17.43 23.90
CA PRO A 52 4.79 16.40 23.66
C PRO A 52 5.65 16.79 22.45
N SER A 53 6.98 16.89 22.63
CA SER A 53 7.89 17.25 21.55
C SER A 53 8.31 16.02 20.74
N VAL A 54 7.37 15.36 20.08
CA VAL A 54 7.75 14.42 19.02
C VAL A 54 8.11 15.27 17.80
N VAL A 55 9.41 15.32 17.47
CA VAL A 55 9.90 16.02 16.28
C VAL A 55 10.13 14.97 15.19
N TYR A 56 9.22 14.91 14.23
CA TYR A 56 9.40 14.06 13.05
C TYR A 56 10.49 14.61 12.15
N GLN A 57 11.23 13.71 11.51
CA GLN A 57 12.17 14.08 10.47
C GLN A 57 11.42 14.61 9.24
N PRO A 58 11.90 15.70 8.61
CA PRO A 58 11.34 16.20 7.36
C PRO A 58 11.47 15.14 6.27
N THR A 59 10.68 15.24 5.20
CA THR A 59 10.80 14.31 4.07
C THR A 59 12.21 14.33 3.45
N ILE A 60 12.75 13.15 3.17
CA ILE A 60 14.00 12.95 2.40
C ILE A 60 13.85 13.28 0.91
N TRP A 61 12.62 13.46 0.43
CA TRP A 61 12.33 13.66 -0.99
C TRP A 61 12.19 15.14 -1.29
N ASP A 62 13.10 15.66 -2.11
CA ASP A 62 12.93 16.98 -2.71
C ASP A 62 11.76 16.94 -3.71
N TYR A 63 10.71 17.70 -3.45
CA TYR A 63 9.55 17.76 -4.32
C TYR A 63 9.84 18.42 -5.67
N ASP A 64 10.85 19.28 -5.79
CA ASP A 64 11.27 19.76 -7.11
C ASP A 64 11.93 18.62 -7.90
N PHE A 65 12.72 17.76 -7.25
CA PHE A 65 13.21 16.51 -7.86
C PHE A 65 12.06 15.57 -8.25
N VAL A 66 11.10 15.31 -7.36
CA VAL A 66 9.92 14.47 -7.66
C VAL A 66 9.16 15.00 -8.86
N GLU A 67 8.89 16.31 -8.90
CA GLU A 67 8.22 16.98 -10.02
C GLU A 67 9.05 17.02 -11.30
N SER A 68 10.38 16.90 -11.20
CA SER A 68 11.30 16.83 -12.34
C SER A 68 11.38 15.45 -12.99
N LEU A 69 10.99 14.36 -12.30
CA LEU A 69 11.08 12.99 -12.82
C LEU A 69 10.50 12.91 -14.24
N ARG A 70 11.22 12.34 -15.21
CA ARG A 70 10.74 12.06 -16.57
C ARG A 70 11.30 10.70 -16.99
N SER A 71 10.56 10.00 -17.84
CA SER A 71 10.97 8.71 -18.37
C SER A 71 10.70 8.69 -19.87
N GLY A 72 11.68 8.22 -20.65
CA GLY A 72 11.56 8.04 -22.10
C GLY A 72 10.81 6.75 -22.49
N TYR A 73 10.48 5.88 -21.52
CA TYR A 73 9.77 4.63 -21.77
C TYR A 73 8.31 4.82 -22.20
N VAL A 74 7.83 6.06 -22.34
CA VAL A 74 6.52 6.37 -22.91
C VAL A 74 6.58 6.69 -24.40
N ASP A 75 7.76 6.71 -25.00
CA ASP A 75 7.98 7.04 -26.42
C ASP A 75 7.42 5.96 -27.34
N ASP A 76 7.09 6.36 -28.58
CA ASP A 76 6.42 5.50 -29.56
C ASP A 76 7.25 4.26 -29.94
N THR A 77 8.58 4.36 -29.89
CA THR A 77 9.51 3.25 -30.15
C THR A 77 9.29 2.10 -29.16
N PHE A 78 9.29 2.39 -27.86
CA PHE A 78 9.04 1.42 -26.80
C PHE A 78 7.62 0.88 -26.83
N ARG A 79 6.62 1.74 -27.11
CA ARG A 79 5.23 1.29 -27.27
C ARG A 79 5.07 0.33 -28.44
N THR A 80 5.77 0.57 -29.54
CA THR A 80 5.73 -0.29 -30.73
C THR A 80 6.35 -1.63 -30.41
N ARG A 81 7.54 -1.64 -29.80
CA ARG A 81 8.22 -2.86 -29.39
C ARG A 81 7.40 -3.68 -28.38
N ALA A 82 6.79 -3.02 -27.40
CA ALA A 82 5.92 -3.69 -26.44
C ALA A 82 4.72 -4.36 -27.10
N LYS A 83 4.11 -3.72 -28.12
CA LYS A 83 3.00 -4.32 -28.89
C LYS A 83 3.45 -5.56 -29.67
N GLU A 84 4.61 -5.51 -30.33
CA GLU A 84 5.17 -6.66 -31.04
C GLU A 84 5.38 -7.85 -30.10
N LEU A 85 6.08 -7.62 -28.98
CA LEU A 85 6.33 -8.63 -27.96
C LEU A 85 5.03 -9.17 -27.33
N THR A 86 4.03 -8.30 -27.12
CA THR A 86 2.71 -8.70 -26.61
C THR A 86 2.03 -9.69 -27.55
N GLU A 87 2.05 -9.44 -28.87
CA GLU A 87 1.45 -10.34 -29.84
C GLU A 87 2.22 -11.67 -29.94
N ASP A 88 3.56 -11.64 -29.87
CA ASP A 88 4.37 -12.87 -29.82
C ASP A 88 4.02 -13.75 -28.60
N ILE A 89 3.85 -13.14 -27.43
CA ILE A 89 3.47 -13.86 -26.19
C ILE A 89 2.03 -14.38 -26.27
N LYS A 90 1.09 -13.62 -26.85
CA LYS A 90 -0.28 -14.13 -27.11
C LYS A 90 -0.26 -15.36 -28.00
N VAL A 91 0.62 -15.39 -29.01
CA VAL A 91 0.78 -16.56 -29.86
C VAL A 91 1.29 -17.76 -29.06
N MET A 92 2.20 -17.56 -28.09
CA MET A 92 2.65 -18.64 -27.18
C MET A 92 1.49 -19.18 -26.35
N LEU A 93 0.74 -18.30 -25.66
CA LEU A 93 -0.44 -18.66 -24.86
C LEU A 93 -1.52 -19.40 -25.68
N ASN A 94 -1.70 -19.06 -26.94
CA ASN A 94 -2.70 -19.69 -27.82
C ASN A 94 -2.21 -20.98 -28.49
N LYS A 95 -0.89 -21.14 -28.71
CA LYS A 95 -0.30 -22.38 -29.26
C LYS A 95 -0.28 -23.49 -28.22
N GLU A 96 -0.03 -23.14 -26.96
CA GLU A 96 -0.07 -24.10 -25.85
C GLU A 96 -1.46 -24.71 -25.65
N ASN A 97 -2.53 -24.02 -26.05
CA ASN A 97 -3.92 -24.51 -26.00
C ASN A 97 -4.28 -25.65 -26.99
N LYS A 98 -3.38 -26.07 -27.90
CA LYS A 98 -3.73 -27.09 -28.93
C LYS A 98 -2.81 -28.30 -29.02
N GLU A 99 -1.57 -28.21 -28.54
CA GLU A 99 -0.58 -29.30 -28.70
C GLU A 99 0.34 -29.53 -27.47
N VAL A 100 0.18 -28.79 -26.36
CA VAL A 100 1.08 -28.86 -25.19
C VAL A 100 0.41 -29.46 -23.96
N GLU A 101 1.21 -30.12 -23.13
CA GLU A 101 0.86 -30.66 -21.82
C GLU A 101 0.29 -29.57 -20.89
N PRO A 102 -0.85 -29.78 -20.21
CA PRO A 102 -1.50 -28.77 -19.34
C PRO A 102 -0.58 -28.10 -18.31
N VAL A 103 0.43 -28.81 -17.83
CA VAL A 103 1.45 -28.28 -16.90
C VAL A 103 2.27 -27.16 -17.54
N GLY A 104 2.59 -27.25 -18.83
CA GLY A 104 3.33 -26.20 -19.56
C GLY A 104 2.56 -24.89 -19.60
N GLN A 105 1.25 -24.96 -19.85
CA GLN A 105 0.36 -23.80 -19.84
C GLN A 105 0.33 -23.12 -18.46
N LEU A 106 0.24 -23.90 -17.39
CA LEU A 106 0.26 -23.36 -16.02
C LEU A 106 1.61 -22.73 -15.66
N LYS A 107 2.73 -23.34 -16.12
CA LYS A 107 4.07 -22.76 -15.95
C LYS A 107 4.20 -21.41 -16.64
N LEU A 108 3.71 -21.30 -17.88
CA LEU A 108 3.74 -20.03 -18.62
C LEU A 108 2.91 -18.96 -17.90
N ILE A 109 1.71 -19.30 -17.41
CA ILE A 109 0.87 -18.38 -16.63
C ILE A 109 1.61 -17.90 -15.38
N ASP A 110 2.19 -18.82 -14.60
CA ASP A 110 2.94 -18.47 -13.39
C ASP A 110 4.10 -17.52 -13.68
N VAL A 111 4.88 -17.79 -14.73
CA VAL A 111 5.98 -16.93 -15.17
C VAL A 111 5.47 -15.54 -15.55
N LEU A 112 4.40 -15.44 -16.34
CA LEU A 112 3.85 -14.16 -16.77
C LEU A 112 3.31 -13.34 -15.59
N GLU A 113 2.63 -13.97 -14.64
CA GLU A 113 2.10 -13.29 -13.46
C GLU A 113 3.21 -12.80 -12.54
N ARG A 114 4.21 -13.64 -12.25
CA ARG A 114 5.36 -13.27 -11.41
C ARG A 114 6.25 -12.22 -12.06
N LEU A 115 6.29 -12.14 -13.39
CA LEU A 115 6.95 -11.06 -14.14
C LEU A 115 6.11 -9.78 -14.27
N GLY A 116 4.94 -9.71 -13.62
CA GLY A 116 4.07 -8.53 -13.63
C GLY A 116 3.35 -8.30 -14.96
N LEU A 117 3.41 -9.27 -15.89
CA LEU A 117 2.80 -9.19 -17.21
C LEU A 117 1.35 -9.67 -17.23
N GLY A 118 0.85 -10.30 -16.16
CA GLY A 118 -0.51 -10.84 -16.10
C GLY A 118 -1.60 -9.83 -16.47
N HIS A 119 -1.43 -8.56 -16.12
CA HIS A 119 -2.38 -7.48 -16.43
C HIS A 119 -2.54 -7.20 -17.95
N LEU A 120 -1.61 -7.68 -18.78
CA LEU A 120 -1.68 -7.55 -20.25
C LEU A 120 -2.41 -8.72 -20.91
N PHE A 121 -2.58 -9.84 -20.20
CA PHE A 121 -3.07 -11.11 -20.73
C PHE A 121 -4.23 -11.69 -19.91
N GLU A 122 -4.99 -10.84 -19.19
CA GLU A 122 -6.06 -11.28 -18.27
C GLU A 122 -7.06 -12.23 -18.97
N LYS A 123 -7.47 -11.91 -20.20
CA LYS A 123 -8.44 -12.72 -20.95
C LYS A 123 -7.88 -14.07 -21.35
N GLU A 124 -6.63 -14.10 -21.81
CA GLU A 124 -5.93 -15.31 -22.22
C GLU A 124 -5.68 -16.22 -21.01
N ILE A 125 -5.24 -15.65 -19.88
CA ILE A 125 -5.03 -16.37 -18.62
C ILE A 125 -6.35 -16.95 -18.10
N ASP A 126 -7.40 -16.14 -18.02
CA ASP A 126 -8.73 -16.59 -17.55
C ASP A 126 -9.27 -17.73 -18.43
N GLY A 127 -9.13 -17.61 -19.75
CA GLY A 127 -9.53 -18.65 -20.70
C GLY A 127 -8.77 -19.96 -20.51
N SER A 128 -7.45 -19.89 -20.34
CA SER A 128 -6.61 -21.06 -20.11
C SER A 128 -6.89 -21.74 -18.76
N LEU A 129 -7.02 -20.97 -17.68
CA LEU A 129 -7.36 -21.51 -16.36
C LEU A 129 -8.76 -22.15 -16.36
N GLN A 130 -9.72 -21.53 -17.06
CA GLN A 130 -11.05 -22.12 -17.21
C GLN A 130 -11.02 -23.44 -17.98
N ALA A 131 -10.21 -23.54 -19.02
CA ALA A 131 -10.03 -24.78 -19.79
C ALA A 131 -9.44 -25.90 -18.93
N VAL A 132 -8.38 -25.58 -18.18
CA VAL A 132 -7.72 -26.51 -17.25
C VAL A 132 -8.66 -26.94 -16.12
N TYR A 133 -9.44 -26.02 -15.54
CA TYR A 133 -10.40 -26.34 -14.48
C TYR A 133 -11.53 -27.27 -14.94
N LYS A 134 -11.94 -27.18 -16.21
CA LYS A 134 -13.02 -27.99 -16.79
C LYS A 134 -12.52 -29.30 -17.42
N ASP A 135 -11.22 -29.55 -17.47
CA ASP A 135 -10.67 -30.75 -18.09
C ASP A 135 -10.98 -32.01 -17.25
N SER A 136 -11.73 -32.94 -17.84
CA SER A 136 -12.07 -34.21 -17.20
C SER A 136 -10.88 -35.18 -17.08
N ASN A 137 -9.74 -34.87 -17.71
CA ASN A 137 -8.51 -35.63 -17.60
C ASN A 137 -7.52 -35.06 -16.58
N THR A 138 -7.91 -34.04 -15.80
CA THR A 138 -7.04 -33.39 -14.82
C THR A 138 -6.27 -34.38 -13.94
N ASP A 139 -6.98 -35.36 -13.36
CA ASP A 139 -6.39 -36.39 -12.49
C ASP A 139 -5.24 -37.19 -13.14
N LYS A 140 -5.19 -37.30 -14.47
CA LYS A 140 -4.16 -38.08 -15.16
C LYS A 140 -2.77 -37.45 -15.11
N TRP A 141 -2.69 -36.13 -14.99
CA TRP A 141 -1.42 -35.41 -15.05
C TRP A 141 -1.06 -34.70 -13.74
N ILE A 142 -2.01 -34.51 -12.80
CA ILE A 142 -1.67 -33.98 -11.46
C ILE A 142 -1.37 -35.09 -10.45
N LYS A 143 -2.11 -36.20 -10.43
CA LYS A 143 -2.25 -37.06 -9.24
C LYS A 143 -0.94 -37.64 -8.67
N ASP A 144 0.05 -37.85 -9.52
CA ASP A 144 1.36 -38.42 -9.14
C ASP A 144 2.53 -37.43 -9.31
N ASP A 145 2.24 -36.17 -9.67
CA ASP A 145 3.21 -35.09 -9.84
C ASP A 145 2.92 -33.97 -8.83
N LEU A 146 3.80 -33.85 -7.84
CA LEU A 146 3.65 -32.88 -6.75
C LEU A 146 3.70 -31.44 -7.26
N TYR A 147 4.63 -31.17 -8.19
CA TYR A 147 4.78 -29.86 -8.80
C TYR A 147 3.52 -29.47 -9.57
N ALA A 148 3.01 -30.35 -10.43
CA ALA A 148 1.83 -30.11 -11.24
C ALA A 148 0.59 -29.90 -10.37
N THR A 149 0.38 -30.75 -9.35
CA THR A 149 -0.74 -30.61 -8.41
C THR A 149 -0.69 -29.28 -7.68
N ALA A 150 0.47 -28.93 -7.12
CA ALA A 150 0.61 -27.72 -6.33
C ALA A 150 0.46 -26.45 -7.17
N LEU A 151 0.99 -26.44 -8.39
CA LEU A 151 0.86 -25.33 -9.32
C LEU A 151 -0.60 -25.15 -9.79
N TYR A 152 -1.26 -26.25 -10.18
CA TYR A 152 -2.69 -26.27 -10.54
C TYR A 152 -3.54 -25.70 -9.40
N PHE A 153 -3.35 -26.23 -8.19
CA PHE A 153 -4.09 -25.82 -7.01
C PHE A 153 -3.89 -24.33 -6.71
N ARG A 154 -2.64 -23.87 -6.72
CA ARG A 154 -2.29 -22.48 -6.40
C ARG A 154 -2.90 -21.50 -7.38
N LEU A 155 -2.64 -21.68 -8.68
CA LEU A 155 -3.12 -20.75 -9.71
C LEU A 155 -4.65 -20.69 -9.73
N LEU A 156 -5.32 -21.84 -9.68
CA LEU A 156 -6.79 -21.86 -9.68
C LEU A 156 -7.39 -21.16 -8.46
N ARG A 157 -6.87 -21.40 -7.24
CA ARG A 157 -7.36 -20.69 -6.05
C ARG A 157 -7.06 -19.20 -6.07
N GLN A 158 -5.89 -18.79 -6.58
CA GLN A 158 -5.55 -17.36 -6.75
C GLN A 158 -6.54 -16.64 -7.67
N HIS A 159 -7.09 -17.35 -8.65
CA HIS A 159 -8.10 -16.86 -9.60
C HIS A 159 -9.56 -17.14 -9.18
N GLY A 160 -9.78 -17.57 -7.93
CA GLY A 160 -11.12 -17.73 -7.36
C GLY A 160 -11.86 -19.01 -7.72
N TYR A 161 -11.17 -20.01 -8.28
CA TYR A 161 -11.74 -21.34 -8.48
C TYR A 161 -11.74 -22.15 -7.18
N LEU A 162 -12.76 -22.99 -7.00
CA LEU A 162 -12.87 -23.90 -5.88
C LEU A 162 -12.11 -25.19 -6.17
N VAL A 163 -10.95 -25.38 -5.56
CA VAL A 163 -10.17 -26.62 -5.62
C VAL A 163 -10.05 -27.20 -4.22
N SER A 164 -10.45 -28.46 -3.99
CA SER A 164 -10.36 -29.09 -2.66
C SER A 164 -8.91 -29.35 -2.26
N GLN A 165 -8.60 -29.24 -0.96
CA GLN A 165 -7.33 -29.70 -0.39
C GLN A 165 -7.07 -31.21 -0.64
N ASP A 166 -8.13 -31.98 -0.92
CA ASP A 166 -8.04 -33.41 -1.25
C ASP A 166 -7.28 -33.68 -2.56
N ALA A 167 -7.01 -32.65 -3.36
CA ALA A 167 -6.07 -32.74 -4.48
C ALA A 167 -4.69 -33.28 -4.03
N PHE A 168 -4.31 -33.04 -2.77
CA PHE A 168 -3.05 -33.52 -2.21
C PHE A 168 -3.12 -34.90 -1.55
N SER A 169 -4.30 -35.54 -1.46
CA SER A 169 -4.47 -36.81 -0.75
C SER A 169 -3.59 -37.94 -1.32
N GLY A 170 -3.23 -37.89 -2.60
CA GLY A 170 -2.31 -38.86 -3.22
C GLY A 170 -0.90 -38.86 -2.62
N PHE A 171 -0.49 -37.75 -2.01
CA PHE A 171 0.83 -37.57 -1.40
C PHE A 171 0.86 -37.88 0.10
N LEU A 172 -0.28 -38.26 0.69
CA LEU A 172 -0.40 -38.60 2.11
C LEU A 172 -0.25 -40.11 2.37
N ASP A 173 0.34 -40.45 3.50
CA ASP A 173 0.44 -41.80 4.04
C ASP A 173 -0.85 -42.21 4.76
N GLU A 174 -0.89 -43.45 5.29
CA GLU A 174 -2.06 -43.99 5.99
C GLU A 174 -2.41 -43.24 7.29
N LYS A 175 -1.48 -42.43 7.83
CA LYS A 175 -1.69 -41.59 9.01
C LYS A 175 -2.15 -40.18 8.65
N GLY A 176 -2.35 -39.91 7.37
CA GLY A 176 -2.66 -38.58 6.87
C GLY A 176 -1.48 -37.62 7.00
N LYS A 177 -0.25 -38.12 6.79
CA LYS A 177 0.98 -37.32 6.74
C LYS A 177 1.63 -37.34 5.35
N PHE A 178 2.22 -36.25 4.90
CA PHE A 178 2.95 -36.22 3.63
C PHE A 178 4.10 -37.26 3.61
N LYS A 179 4.16 -38.05 2.53
CA LYS A 179 5.14 -39.12 2.36
C LYS A 179 6.54 -38.54 2.20
N GLU A 180 7.49 -39.01 3.01
CA GLU A 180 8.92 -38.66 2.90
C GLU A 180 9.53 -38.95 1.50
N SER A 181 8.92 -39.83 0.72
CA SER A 181 9.37 -40.13 -0.66
C SER A 181 9.29 -38.92 -1.61
N ILE A 182 8.49 -37.90 -1.31
CA ILE A 182 8.34 -36.71 -2.17
C ILE A 182 9.41 -35.65 -1.91
N CYS A 183 10.21 -35.79 -0.85
CA CYS A 183 11.21 -34.80 -0.45
C CYS A 183 12.36 -34.62 -1.46
N GLY A 184 12.54 -35.56 -2.40
CA GLY A 184 13.52 -35.46 -3.47
C GLY A 184 13.18 -34.43 -4.56
N ASP A 185 11.90 -34.06 -4.69
CA ASP A 185 11.43 -33.06 -5.65
C ASP A 185 11.38 -31.66 -4.99
N ILE A 186 12.51 -30.94 -5.03
CA ILE A 186 12.63 -29.62 -4.40
C ILE A 186 11.66 -28.60 -5.02
N MET A 187 11.45 -28.65 -6.34
CA MET A 187 10.55 -27.70 -7.00
C MET A 187 9.09 -28.02 -6.71
N GLY A 188 8.73 -29.29 -6.62
CA GLY A 188 7.42 -29.73 -6.12
C GLY A 188 7.20 -29.30 -4.67
N MET A 189 8.22 -29.44 -3.81
CA MET A 189 8.15 -29.00 -2.40
C MET A 189 8.00 -27.48 -2.27
N LEU A 190 8.72 -26.71 -3.09
CA LEU A 190 8.58 -25.26 -3.15
C LEU A 190 7.15 -24.86 -3.59
N ASN A 191 6.60 -25.49 -4.62
CA ASN A 191 5.24 -25.20 -5.05
C ASN A 191 4.19 -25.67 -4.04
N LEU A 192 4.40 -26.79 -3.35
CA LEU A 192 3.56 -27.25 -2.25
C LEU A 192 3.56 -26.23 -1.10
N TYR A 193 4.73 -25.72 -0.73
CA TYR A 193 4.87 -24.64 0.25
C TYR A 193 4.05 -23.42 -0.18
N GLU A 194 4.22 -22.94 -1.41
CA GLU A 194 3.48 -21.77 -1.90
C GLU A 194 1.96 -22.00 -1.97
N ALA A 195 1.53 -23.19 -2.41
CA ALA A 195 0.12 -23.59 -2.46
C ALA A 195 -0.52 -23.66 -1.08
N SER A 196 0.24 -24.08 -0.05
CA SER A 196 -0.26 -24.23 1.32
C SER A 196 -0.75 -22.90 1.93
N TYR A 197 -0.22 -21.76 1.48
CA TYR A 197 -0.65 -20.42 1.94
C TYR A 197 -1.99 -19.96 1.37
N LEU A 198 -2.57 -20.71 0.43
CA LEU A 198 -3.95 -20.54 -0.04
C LEU A 198 -4.97 -21.37 0.74
N GLY A 199 -4.55 -22.00 1.84
CA GLY A 199 -5.45 -22.73 2.72
C GLY A 199 -6.44 -21.81 3.44
N ALA A 200 -7.64 -22.34 3.66
CA ALA A 200 -8.72 -21.75 4.43
C ALA A 200 -8.85 -22.41 5.81
N GLU A 201 -9.69 -21.83 6.67
CA GLU A 201 -10.00 -22.42 7.98
C GLU A 201 -10.63 -23.81 7.82
N GLY A 202 -10.14 -24.78 8.59
CA GLY A 202 -10.58 -26.18 8.52
C GLY A 202 -9.79 -27.05 7.53
N GLU A 203 -8.85 -26.48 6.78
CA GLU A 203 -8.05 -27.22 5.79
C GLU A 203 -6.73 -27.75 6.37
N SER A 204 -6.84 -28.80 7.19
CA SER A 204 -5.69 -29.38 7.90
C SER A 204 -4.62 -29.99 6.99
N ILE A 205 -4.97 -30.45 5.78
CA ILE A 205 -3.97 -30.98 4.81
C ILE A 205 -3.03 -29.85 4.39
N LEU A 206 -3.54 -28.62 4.23
CA LEU A 206 -2.71 -27.48 3.82
C LEU A 206 -1.85 -26.95 4.97
N ASP A 207 -2.34 -27.01 6.21
CA ASP A 207 -1.50 -26.75 7.38
C ASP A 207 -0.34 -27.73 7.47
N GLU A 208 -0.64 -29.01 7.27
CA GLU A 208 0.37 -30.05 7.26
C GLU A 208 1.35 -29.91 6.08
N ALA A 209 0.85 -29.55 4.90
CA ALA A 209 1.65 -29.27 3.70
C ALA A 209 2.64 -28.14 3.95
N ARG A 210 2.19 -27.05 4.61
CA ARG A 210 3.05 -25.91 4.97
C ARG A 210 4.17 -26.35 5.90
N ASP A 211 3.84 -27.06 6.99
CA ASP A 211 4.82 -27.47 8.00
C ASP A 211 5.80 -28.52 7.46
N PHE A 212 5.30 -29.44 6.63
CA PHE A 212 6.11 -30.46 5.96
C PHE A 212 7.08 -29.81 4.96
N SER A 213 6.56 -29.06 4.00
CA SER A 213 7.37 -28.40 2.97
C SER A 213 8.41 -27.45 3.54
N LYS A 214 8.02 -26.61 4.51
CA LYS A 214 8.94 -25.68 5.17
C LYS A 214 10.16 -26.38 5.78
N ARG A 215 9.92 -27.48 6.53
CA ARG A 215 10.99 -28.22 7.21
C ARG A 215 12.04 -28.75 6.23
N HIS A 216 11.60 -29.33 5.12
CA HIS A 216 12.53 -29.89 4.13
C HIS A 216 13.20 -28.80 3.28
N LEU A 217 12.52 -27.69 3.03
CA LEU A 217 13.09 -26.55 2.31
C LEU A 217 14.14 -25.80 3.14
N GLU A 218 14.07 -25.81 4.47
CA GLU A 218 15.10 -25.21 5.34
C GLU A 218 16.45 -25.97 5.28
N ASP A 219 16.44 -27.24 4.85
CA ASP A 219 17.59 -28.14 4.84
C ASP A 219 18.38 -28.14 3.51
N ILE A 220 17.95 -27.40 2.48
CA ILE A 220 18.54 -27.50 1.12
C ILE A 220 19.87 -26.77 0.91
N LYS A 221 20.58 -26.39 1.98
CA LYS A 221 21.77 -25.50 1.91
C LYS A 221 22.88 -26.01 1.00
N ASP A 222 22.98 -27.33 0.81
CA ASP A 222 23.99 -27.98 -0.03
C ASP A 222 23.51 -28.28 -1.47
N TYR A 223 22.34 -27.77 -1.86
CA TYR A 223 21.84 -27.95 -3.23
C TYR A 223 22.66 -27.17 -4.25
N LYS A 224 22.96 -27.81 -5.39
CA LYS A 224 23.92 -27.28 -6.37
C LYS A 224 23.42 -26.08 -7.17
N ASP A 225 22.11 -26.00 -7.40
CA ASP A 225 21.53 -24.91 -8.17
C ASP A 225 21.29 -23.68 -7.27
N SER A 226 22.15 -22.68 -7.44
CA SER A 226 22.06 -21.42 -6.69
C SER A 226 20.78 -20.63 -6.97
N ASN A 227 20.18 -20.77 -8.16
CA ASN A 227 18.93 -20.09 -8.49
C ASN A 227 17.76 -20.72 -7.73
N VAL A 228 17.69 -22.06 -7.68
CA VAL A 228 16.70 -22.77 -6.86
C VAL A 228 16.85 -22.43 -5.39
N VAL A 229 18.08 -22.41 -4.85
CA VAL A 229 18.33 -22.02 -3.45
C VAL A 229 17.89 -20.58 -3.18
N ALA A 230 18.14 -19.65 -4.12
CA ALA A 230 17.68 -18.27 -3.99
C ALA A 230 16.15 -18.17 -3.97
N GLN A 231 15.45 -18.92 -4.83
CA GLN A 231 13.98 -18.98 -4.85
C GLN A 231 13.41 -19.54 -3.55
N VAL A 232 13.99 -20.62 -3.03
CA VAL A 232 13.53 -21.21 -1.76
C VAL A 232 13.75 -20.26 -0.59
N ASN A 233 14.93 -19.65 -0.47
CA ASN A 233 15.21 -18.68 0.58
C ASN A 233 14.28 -17.47 0.51
N HIS A 234 13.97 -17.01 -0.71
CA HIS A 234 12.98 -15.96 -0.93
C HIS A 234 11.62 -16.43 -0.41
N SER A 235 11.06 -17.54 -0.89
CA SER A 235 9.76 -18.05 -0.41
C SER A 235 9.68 -18.30 1.11
N LEU A 236 10.76 -18.78 1.73
CA LEU A 236 10.82 -19.00 3.19
C LEU A 236 10.81 -17.70 4.00
N GLU A 237 11.26 -16.59 3.42
CA GLU A 237 11.19 -15.27 4.06
C GLU A 237 9.74 -14.76 4.10
N VAL A 238 9.07 -14.76 2.94
CA VAL A 238 7.65 -14.44 2.76
C VAL A 238 7.13 -15.30 1.61
N PRO A 239 6.03 -16.04 1.78
CA PRO A 239 5.44 -16.83 0.68
C PRO A 239 4.89 -15.91 -0.41
N LEU A 240 4.94 -16.35 -1.66
CA LEU A 240 4.46 -15.62 -2.84
C LEU A 240 3.06 -15.04 -2.66
N HIS A 241 2.13 -15.79 -2.05
CA HIS A 241 0.76 -15.33 -1.82
C HIS A 241 0.67 -14.08 -0.93
N TRP A 242 1.66 -13.82 -0.08
CA TRP A 242 1.71 -12.70 0.84
C TRP A 242 2.63 -11.55 0.38
N ARG A 243 3.28 -11.68 -0.79
CA ARG A 243 4.21 -10.68 -1.31
C ARG A 243 3.52 -9.52 -2.02
N MET A 244 4.02 -8.31 -1.81
CA MET A 244 3.65 -7.15 -2.62
C MET A 244 4.17 -7.34 -4.05
N LEU A 245 3.30 -7.16 -5.05
CA LEU A 245 3.52 -7.62 -6.42
C LEU A 245 4.69 -6.93 -7.13
N ARG A 246 4.88 -5.61 -6.94
CA ARG A 246 5.93 -4.85 -7.65
C ARG A 246 7.35 -5.16 -7.16
N PRO A 247 7.64 -5.21 -5.84
CA PRO A 247 8.90 -5.76 -5.35
C PRO A 247 9.16 -7.18 -5.84
N GLU A 248 8.15 -8.07 -5.80
CA GLU A 248 8.27 -9.45 -6.31
C GLU A 248 8.62 -9.45 -7.80
N THR A 249 7.92 -8.67 -8.61
CA THR A 249 8.21 -8.56 -10.05
C THR A 249 9.64 -8.13 -10.30
N ARG A 250 10.13 -7.11 -9.57
CA ARG A 250 11.48 -6.59 -9.74
C ARG A 250 12.53 -7.65 -9.43
N TRP A 251 12.33 -8.40 -8.34
CA TRP A 251 13.20 -9.50 -7.92
C TRP A 251 13.13 -10.68 -8.91
N TYR A 252 11.93 -11.05 -9.32
CA TYR A 252 11.71 -12.21 -10.19
C TYR A 252 12.21 -11.98 -11.62
N ILE A 253 12.23 -10.74 -12.14
CA ILE A 253 12.90 -10.43 -13.40
C ILE A 253 14.38 -10.84 -13.37
N ASP A 254 15.08 -10.57 -12.25
CA ASP A 254 16.49 -10.93 -12.10
C ASP A 254 16.66 -12.45 -11.91
N ALA A 255 15.76 -13.10 -11.16
CA ALA A 255 15.76 -14.55 -10.96
C ALA A 255 15.46 -15.33 -12.26
N TYR A 256 14.46 -14.88 -13.03
CA TYR A 256 14.05 -15.46 -14.31
C TYR A 256 15.16 -15.35 -15.36
N GLN A 257 15.89 -14.22 -15.38
CA GLN A 257 17.05 -14.07 -16.27
C GLN A 257 18.12 -15.14 -16.04
N GLY A 258 18.25 -15.65 -14.82
CA GLY A 258 19.21 -16.70 -14.47
C GLY A 258 18.72 -18.13 -14.66
N GLN A 259 17.50 -18.35 -15.17
CA GLN A 259 16.95 -19.70 -15.40
C GLN A 259 17.43 -20.28 -16.74
N GLU A 260 17.61 -21.61 -16.79
CA GLU A 260 18.05 -22.31 -18.01
C GLU A 260 16.99 -22.30 -19.12
N ASP A 261 15.71 -22.32 -18.74
CA ASP A 261 14.53 -22.32 -19.63
C ASP A 261 13.94 -20.91 -19.86
N MET A 262 14.69 -19.87 -19.50
CA MET A 262 14.30 -18.47 -19.70
C MET A 262 13.97 -18.17 -21.18
N ASN A 263 12.80 -17.58 -21.41
CA ASN A 263 12.37 -17.13 -22.73
C ASN A 263 12.77 -15.65 -22.94
N PRO A 264 13.63 -15.34 -23.92
CA PRO A 264 14.15 -13.99 -24.13
C PRO A 264 13.07 -12.97 -24.52
N ILE A 265 12.02 -13.41 -25.21
CA ILE A 265 10.89 -12.55 -25.60
C ILE A 265 10.11 -12.12 -24.35
N ILE A 266 9.85 -13.07 -23.45
CA ILE A 266 9.14 -12.81 -22.18
C ILE A 266 10.00 -11.92 -21.27
N LEU A 267 11.31 -12.20 -21.15
CA LEU A 267 12.22 -11.39 -20.33
C LEU A 267 12.34 -9.95 -20.86
N GLU A 268 12.48 -9.77 -22.18
CA GLU A 268 12.52 -8.44 -22.79
C GLU A 268 11.21 -7.68 -22.50
N MET A 269 10.06 -8.33 -22.69
CA MET A 269 8.77 -7.74 -22.42
C MET A 269 8.60 -7.37 -20.94
N ALA A 270 9.02 -8.22 -20.01
CA ALA A 270 8.96 -7.97 -18.57
C ALA A 270 9.75 -6.72 -18.16
N LYS A 271 10.97 -6.56 -18.67
CA LYS A 271 11.79 -5.36 -18.40
C LYS A 271 11.19 -4.10 -19.03
N LEU A 272 10.70 -4.21 -20.27
CA LEU A 272 10.10 -3.11 -20.99
C LEU A 272 8.83 -2.63 -20.32
N ASP A 273 7.91 -3.54 -20.02
CA ASP A 273 6.66 -3.25 -19.32
C ASP A 273 6.93 -2.68 -17.92
N PHE A 274 7.85 -3.26 -17.14
CA PHE A 274 8.21 -2.73 -15.83
C PHE A 274 8.57 -1.25 -15.88
N ASN A 275 9.38 -0.85 -16.87
CA ASN A 275 9.81 0.52 -17.09
C ASN A 275 8.70 1.43 -17.63
N MET A 276 7.82 0.90 -18.50
CA MET A 276 6.64 1.62 -19.00
C MET A 276 5.65 1.92 -17.87
N VAL A 277 5.37 0.93 -17.02
CA VAL A 277 4.54 1.07 -15.82
C VAL A 277 5.20 2.03 -14.82
N GLN A 278 6.51 1.94 -14.60
CA GLN A 278 7.27 2.88 -13.78
C GLN A 278 7.12 4.33 -14.28
N ALA A 279 7.13 4.55 -15.61
CA ALA A 279 6.92 5.89 -16.17
C ALA A 279 5.53 6.45 -15.87
N VAL A 280 4.50 5.60 -15.84
CA VAL A 280 3.14 5.95 -15.40
C VAL A 280 3.14 6.32 -13.92
N HIS A 281 3.80 5.53 -13.07
CA HIS A 281 3.90 5.82 -11.63
C HIS A 281 4.63 7.13 -11.36
N GLN A 282 5.71 7.45 -12.07
CA GLN A 282 6.36 8.75 -11.97
C GLN A 282 5.40 9.89 -12.33
N ARG A 283 4.61 9.74 -13.41
CA ARG A 283 3.59 10.74 -13.78
C ARG A 283 2.55 10.93 -12.69
N ASP A 284 2.07 9.84 -12.11
CA ASP A 284 1.04 9.87 -11.07
C ASP A 284 1.60 10.51 -9.78
N LEU A 285 2.83 10.17 -9.38
CA LEU A 285 3.52 10.78 -8.24
C LEU A 285 3.73 12.29 -8.43
N ARG A 286 4.07 12.75 -9.64
CA ARG A 286 4.14 14.20 -9.95
C ARG A 286 2.79 14.90 -9.74
N ARG A 287 1.68 14.24 -10.10
CA ARG A 287 0.34 14.80 -9.88
C ARG A 287 0.03 14.89 -8.39
N ALA A 288 0.33 13.84 -7.63
CA ALA A 288 0.16 13.82 -6.18
C ALA A 288 1.01 14.90 -5.48
N SER A 289 2.25 15.11 -5.91
CA SER A 289 3.14 16.16 -5.37
C SER A 289 2.60 17.57 -5.59
N ARG A 290 2.13 17.88 -6.80
CA ARG A 290 1.49 19.18 -7.06
C ARG A 290 0.22 19.36 -6.23
N TRP A 291 -0.62 18.33 -6.10
CA TRP A 291 -1.80 18.39 -5.24
C TRP A 291 -1.41 18.69 -3.78
N TRP A 292 -0.45 17.95 -3.23
CA TRP A 292 -0.01 18.08 -1.85
C TRP A 292 0.57 19.47 -1.55
N ARG A 293 1.43 19.98 -2.44
CA ARG A 293 1.98 21.34 -2.33
C ARG A 293 0.90 22.41 -2.42
N ASN A 294 -0.06 22.26 -3.34
CA ASN A 294 -1.17 23.20 -3.49
C ASN A 294 -2.11 23.19 -2.28
N LEU A 295 -2.27 22.03 -1.64
CA LEU A 295 -3.06 21.90 -0.41
C LEU A 295 -2.41 22.67 0.75
N GLY A 296 -1.08 22.72 0.78
CA GLY A 296 -0.31 23.59 1.69
C GLY A 296 -0.38 23.18 3.17
N LEU A 297 -0.74 21.92 3.47
CA LEU A 297 -0.85 21.44 4.84
C LEU A 297 0.51 21.21 5.51
N ALA A 298 1.49 20.62 4.83
CA ALA A 298 2.79 20.28 5.40
C ALA A 298 3.46 21.44 6.18
N PRO A 299 3.61 22.66 5.64
CA PRO A 299 4.20 23.77 6.40
C PRO A 299 3.29 24.35 7.50
N LYS A 300 1.98 24.05 7.48
CA LYS A 300 1.00 24.52 8.46
C LYS A 300 0.81 23.54 9.62
N LEU A 301 1.07 22.26 9.38
CA LEU A 301 0.96 21.16 10.33
C LEU A 301 2.35 20.56 10.55
N SER A 302 3.31 21.38 10.99
CA SER A 302 4.72 20.95 11.13
C SER A 302 4.95 19.86 12.19
N PHE A 303 3.94 19.55 13.00
CA PHE A 303 3.94 18.44 13.95
C PHE A 303 3.60 17.10 13.27
N ALA A 304 2.99 17.11 12.08
CA ALA A 304 2.59 15.91 11.36
C ALA A 304 3.65 15.49 10.34
N ARG A 305 3.70 14.19 10.06
CA ARG A 305 4.62 13.58 9.10
C ARG A 305 4.30 14.01 7.67
N ASP A 306 5.33 14.43 6.94
CA ASP A 306 5.28 14.65 5.49
C ASP A 306 5.88 13.43 4.77
N ARG A 307 4.99 12.55 4.26
CA ARG A 307 5.33 11.21 3.73
C ARG A 307 4.58 10.93 2.42
N LEU A 308 4.51 11.93 1.54
CA LEU A 308 3.77 11.82 0.29
C LEU A 308 4.29 10.67 -0.59
N VAL A 309 5.61 10.51 -0.71
CA VAL A 309 6.21 9.53 -1.62
C VAL A 309 6.01 8.10 -1.08
N GLU A 310 6.10 7.91 0.23
CA GLU A 310 5.78 6.67 0.92
C GLU A 310 4.27 6.36 0.84
N SER A 311 3.41 7.37 0.99
CA SER A 311 1.96 7.26 0.79
C SER A 311 1.62 6.81 -0.63
N PHE A 312 2.36 7.31 -1.62
CA PHE A 312 2.23 6.87 -3.00
C PHE A 312 2.74 5.45 -3.21
N LEU A 313 3.87 5.06 -2.59
CA LEU A 313 4.37 3.69 -2.60
C LEU A 313 3.32 2.70 -2.06
N TRP A 314 2.63 3.07 -0.98
CA TRP A 314 1.54 2.29 -0.41
C TRP A 314 0.38 2.11 -1.40
N SER A 315 -0.03 3.20 -2.05
CA SER A 315 -1.10 3.20 -3.05
C SER A 315 -0.74 2.35 -4.28
N MET A 316 0.52 2.40 -4.71
CA MET A 316 1.07 1.57 -5.80
C MET A 316 1.11 0.08 -5.39
N GLY A 317 1.32 -0.22 -4.11
CA GLY A 317 1.26 -1.59 -3.59
C GLY A 317 -0.11 -2.22 -3.68
N VAL A 318 -1.17 -1.44 -3.45
CA VAL A 318 -2.55 -1.88 -3.63
C VAL A 318 -2.88 -2.06 -5.12
N THR A 319 -2.51 -1.10 -5.96
CA THR A 319 -2.76 -1.16 -7.41
C THR A 319 -1.63 -0.54 -8.23
N TYR A 320 -0.88 -1.40 -8.91
CA TYR A 320 0.24 -0.98 -9.76
C TYR A 320 -0.16 -0.81 -11.22
N GLU A 321 -1.28 -1.40 -11.65
CA GLU A 321 -1.65 -1.53 -13.05
C GLU A 321 -2.00 -0.15 -13.64
N PRO A 322 -1.46 0.23 -14.82
CA PRO A 322 -1.55 1.59 -15.34
C PRO A 322 -2.95 2.21 -15.40
N GLN A 323 -3.98 1.40 -15.68
CA GLN A 323 -5.38 1.82 -15.85
C GLN A 323 -6.05 2.33 -14.57
N TYR A 324 -5.51 2.01 -13.39
CA TYR A 324 -6.10 2.43 -12.11
C TYR A 324 -5.44 3.69 -11.53
N ASP A 325 -5.11 4.67 -12.38
CA ASP A 325 -4.47 5.92 -11.95
C ASP A 325 -5.33 6.75 -11.00
N ARG A 326 -6.66 6.76 -11.21
CA ARG A 326 -7.60 7.39 -10.26
C ARG A 326 -7.53 6.75 -8.87
N CYS A 327 -7.48 5.42 -8.80
CA CYS A 327 -7.37 4.68 -7.55
C CYS A 327 -6.08 5.02 -6.82
N ARG A 328 -4.92 4.93 -7.49
CA ARG A 328 -3.64 5.34 -6.89
C ARG A 328 -3.67 6.79 -6.38
N ASN A 329 -4.26 7.70 -7.15
CA ASN A 329 -4.38 9.10 -6.76
C ASN A 329 -5.25 9.27 -5.51
N TRP A 330 -6.44 8.65 -5.46
CA TRP A 330 -7.34 8.72 -4.30
C TRP A 330 -6.68 8.14 -3.05
N LEU A 331 -6.09 6.94 -3.17
CA LEU A 331 -5.42 6.26 -2.08
C LEU A 331 -4.22 7.05 -1.54
N THR A 332 -3.48 7.74 -2.41
CA THR A 332 -2.38 8.59 -1.96
C THR A 332 -2.91 9.76 -1.12
N LYS A 333 -3.98 10.41 -1.58
CA LYS A 333 -4.63 11.49 -0.83
C LYS A 333 -5.16 10.99 0.52
N VAL A 334 -5.84 9.84 0.53
CA VAL A 334 -6.38 9.19 1.73
C VAL A 334 -5.26 8.88 2.73
N MET A 335 -4.16 8.27 2.29
CA MET A 335 -3.05 7.93 3.19
C MET A 335 -2.43 9.18 3.85
N ASN A 336 -2.27 10.27 3.10
CA ASN A 336 -1.76 11.52 3.68
C ASN A 336 -2.72 12.09 4.75
N PHE A 337 -4.04 12.00 4.54
CA PHE A 337 -5.01 12.42 5.56
C PHE A 337 -5.00 11.49 6.78
N VAL A 338 -4.92 10.17 6.57
CA VAL A 338 -4.76 9.20 7.66
C VAL A 338 -3.57 9.57 8.53
N LEU A 339 -2.39 9.80 7.94
CA LEU A 339 -1.18 10.15 8.68
C LEU A 339 -1.29 11.47 9.45
N ILE A 340 -1.90 12.49 8.84
CA ILE A 340 -2.14 13.76 9.55
C ILE A 340 -3.06 13.54 10.75
N ILE A 341 -4.14 12.78 10.57
CA ILE A 341 -5.12 12.53 11.61
C ILE A 341 -4.48 11.68 12.72
N ASP A 342 -3.73 10.65 12.37
CA ASP A 342 -2.93 9.84 13.30
C ASP A 342 -2.04 10.72 14.19
N ASP A 343 -1.26 11.64 13.59
CA ASP A 343 -0.42 12.59 14.34
C ASP A 343 -1.22 13.62 15.16
N ILE A 344 -2.46 13.94 14.75
CA ILE A 344 -3.35 14.77 15.55
C ILE A 344 -3.77 14.00 16.81
N TYR A 345 -4.15 12.72 16.70
CA TYR A 345 -4.71 11.93 17.80
C TYR A 345 -3.65 11.42 18.78
N ASP A 346 -2.51 10.95 18.28
CA ASP A 346 -1.55 10.21 19.11
C ASP A 346 -0.38 11.09 19.60
N VAL A 347 -0.21 12.28 19.01
CA VAL A 347 0.92 13.17 19.31
C VAL A 347 0.48 14.56 19.76
N TYR A 348 -0.38 15.23 19.00
CA TYR A 348 -0.51 16.69 19.11
C TYR A 348 -1.77 17.20 19.85
N GLY A 349 -2.92 16.57 19.67
CA GLY A 349 -4.21 17.04 20.18
C GLY A 349 -4.40 16.78 21.67
N SER A 350 -5.08 17.69 22.37
CA SER A 350 -5.61 17.41 23.71
C SER A 350 -6.90 16.59 23.60
N LEU A 351 -7.30 15.85 24.63
CA LEU A 351 -8.52 15.04 24.55
C LEU A 351 -9.76 15.89 24.23
N GLU A 352 -9.84 17.12 24.76
CA GLU A 352 -10.93 18.06 24.48
C GLU A 352 -10.95 18.47 23.00
N ASP A 353 -9.79 18.80 22.43
CA ASP A 353 -9.66 19.14 21.02
C ASP A 353 -10.03 17.93 20.14
N LEU A 354 -9.60 16.72 20.52
CA LEU A 354 -9.90 15.48 19.81
C LEU A 354 -11.39 15.13 19.85
N GLU A 355 -12.08 15.39 20.97
CA GLU A 355 -13.53 15.21 21.07
C GLU A 355 -14.26 16.12 20.06
N LEU A 356 -13.86 17.40 19.98
CA LEU A 356 -14.43 18.35 19.03
C LEU A 356 -14.14 17.95 17.57
N PHE A 357 -12.92 17.49 17.27
CA PHE A 357 -12.57 17.02 15.93
C PHE A 357 -13.35 15.77 15.52
N THR A 358 -13.52 14.83 16.46
CA THR A 358 -14.33 13.62 16.27
C THR A 358 -15.78 13.97 15.95
N ASP A 359 -16.39 14.87 16.73
CA ASP A 359 -17.77 15.33 16.48
C ASP A 359 -17.90 16.05 15.13
N ALA A 360 -16.94 16.90 14.77
CA ALA A 360 -16.95 17.61 13.49
C ALA A 360 -16.90 16.66 12.27
N VAL A 361 -16.07 15.61 12.32
CA VAL A 361 -16.00 14.61 11.25
C VAL A 361 -17.20 13.68 11.26
N ASP A 362 -17.69 13.25 12.42
CA ASP A 362 -18.87 12.38 12.51
C ASP A 362 -20.13 13.05 11.96
N ARG A 363 -20.34 14.34 12.29
CA ARG A 363 -21.45 15.13 11.73
C ARG A 363 -21.21 15.54 10.28
N TRP A 364 -19.95 15.57 9.87
CA TRP A 364 -19.50 16.08 8.57
C TRP A 364 -20.03 17.50 8.28
N ASP A 365 -20.05 18.36 9.31
CA ASP A 365 -20.68 19.69 9.27
C ASP A 365 -19.63 20.82 9.36
N MET A 366 -19.68 21.73 8.38
CA MET A 366 -18.86 22.94 8.33
C MET A 366 -19.13 23.92 9.48
N THR A 367 -20.27 23.83 10.18
CA THR A 367 -20.54 24.69 11.34
C THR A 367 -19.70 24.32 12.56
N ALA A 368 -19.42 23.02 12.76
CA ALA A 368 -18.59 22.51 13.86
C ALA A 368 -17.13 23.02 13.76
N MET A 369 -16.67 23.33 12.55
CA MET A 369 -15.35 23.94 12.31
C MET A 369 -15.14 25.25 13.08
N LYS A 370 -16.19 25.96 13.51
CA LYS A 370 -16.05 27.20 14.30
C LYS A 370 -15.36 26.95 15.64
N GLU A 371 -15.62 25.80 16.24
CA GLU A 371 -15.18 25.44 17.60
C GLU A 371 -13.78 24.80 17.60
N LEU A 372 -13.32 24.29 16.46
CA LEU A 372 -12.01 23.66 16.34
C LEU A 372 -10.84 24.65 16.53
N PRO A 373 -9.68 24.19 17.03
CA PRO A 373 -8.41 24.89 16.90
C PRO A 373 -8.03 25.13 15.44
N TYR A 374 -7.24 26.18 15.16
CA TYR A 374 -6.89 26.58 13.79
C TYR A 374 -6.24 25.45 12.95
N TYR A 375 -5.34 24.66 13.54
CA TYR A 375 -4.67 23.56 12.83
C TYR A 375 -5.67 22.44 12.45
N MET A 376 -6.63 22.14 13.33
CA MET A 376 -7.71 21.20 13.07
C MET A 376 -8.68 21.70 12.00
N LYS A 377 -8.97 23.01 11.95
CA LYS A 377 -9.78 23.60 10.86
C LYS A 377 -9.14 23.37 9.51
N MET A 378 -7.81 23.55 9.41
CA MET A 378 -7.07 23.32 8.17
C MET A 378 -7.14 21.85 7.74
N SER A 379 -6.92 20.92 8.68
CA SER A 379 -7.02 19.48 8.42
C SER A 379 -8.43 19.06 8.01
N PHE A 380 -9.45 19.44 8.79
CA PHE A 380 -10.85 19.13 8.53
C PHE A 380 -11.32 19.66 7.18
N LEU A 381 -11.04 20.93 6.86
CA LEU A 381 -11.50 21.54 5.61
C LEU A 381 -10.82 20.91 4.38
N ALA A 382 -9.54 20.55 4.49
CA ALA A 382 -8.82 19.85 3.43
C ALA A 382 -9.39 18.45 3.19
N LEU A 383 -9.66 17.70 4.27
CA LEU A 383 -10.32 16.40 4.22
C LEU A 383 -11.73 16.52 3.60
N TYR A 384 -12.54 17.44 4.12
CA TYR A 384 -13.90 17.71 3.66
C TYR A 384 -13.93 17.99 2.16
N ASN A 385 -13.16 18.96 1.69
CA ASN A 385 -13.15 19.33 0.27
C ASN A 385 -12.71 18.18 -0.62
N THR A 386 -11.67 17.44 -0.22
CA THR A 386 -11.14 16.32 -1.01
C THR A 386 -12.14 15.18 -1.11
N THR A 387 -12.77 14.78 0.00
CA THR A 387 -13.76 13.69 0.01
C THR A 387 -15.04 14.08 -0.73
N ASN A 388 -15.49 15.34 -0.64
CA ASN A 388 -16.62 15.82 -1.42
C ASN A 388 -16.30 15.89 -2.93
N GLU A 389 -15.08 16.26 -3.32
CA GLU A 389 -14.61 16.20 -4.72
C GLU A 389 -14.68 14.76 -5.25
N MET A 390 -14.20 13.78 -4.47
CA MET A 390 -14.27 12.36 -4.80
C MET A 390 -15.71 11.88 -5.02
N ALA A 391 -16.63 12.23 -4.10
CA ALA A 391 -18.04 11.88 -4.22
C ALA A 391 -18.68 12.55 -5.45
N TYR A 392 -18.36 13.81 -5.72
CA TYR A 392 -18.85 14.53 -6.89
C TYR A 392 -18.40 13.89 -8.20
N ASP A 393 -17.16 13.42 -8.30
CA ASP A 393 -16.67 12.73 -9.48
C ASP A 393 -17.48 11.47 -9.80
N ILE A 394 -17.84 10.67 -8.78
CA ILE A 394 -18.65 9.46 -8.96
C ILE A 394 -20.11 9.80 -9.27
N LEU A 395 -20.68 10.83 -8.64
CA LEU A 395 -22.02 11.31 -8.96
C LEU A 395 -22.12 11.77 -10.42
N LYS A 396 -21.11 12.51 -10.89
CA LYS A 396 -21.02 13.03 -12.26
C LYS A 396 -20.88 11.91 -13.29
N GLU A 397 -20.11 10.85 -12.99
CA GLU A 397 -19.80 9.78 -13.94
C GLU A 397 -20.81 8.62 -13.92
N GLN A 398 -21.30 8.24 -12.75
CA GLN A 398 -22.16 7.06 -12.57
C GLN A 398 -23.55 7.37 -12.02
N GLY A 399 -23.84 8.62 -11.62
CA GLY A 399 -25.13 9.01 -11.05
C GLY A 399 -25.37 8.53 -9.61
N TRP A 400 -24.33 8.02 -8.94
CA TRP A 400 -24.40 7.55 -7.56
C TRP A 400 -23.84 8.57 -6.58
N ASP A 401 -24.63 8.90 -5.55
CA ASP A 401 -24.13 9.64 -4.39
C ASP A 401 -23.48 8.67 -3.40
N ILE A 402 -22.15 8.71 -3.34
CA ILE A 402 -21.35 7.85 -2.48
C ILE A 402 -20.84 8.56 -1.21
N LEU A 403 -21.21 9.82 -0.99
CA LEU A 403 -20.64 10.64 0.08
C LEU A 403 -20.87 10.01 1.46
N SER A 404 -22.06 9.45 1.70
CA SER A 404 -22.40 8.77 2.96
C SER A 404 -21.49 7.58 3.26
N TYR A 405 -21.03 6.85 2.24
CA TYR A 405 -20.11 5.71 2.42
C TYR A 405 -18.70 6.19 2.78
N LEU A 406 -18.19 7.21 2.07
CA LEU A 406 -16.86 7.76 2.34
C LEU A 406 -16.80 8.38 3.74
N THR A 407 -17.77 9.24 4.06
CA THR A 407 -17.84 9.95 5.36
C THR A 407 -18.04 9.00 6.53
N LYS A 408 -18.85 7.94 6.37
CA LYS A 408 -18.98 6.90 7.37
C LYS A 408 -17.64 6.24 7.72
N THR A 409 -16.82 5.90 6.72
CA THR A 409 -15.51 5.29 7.00
C THR A 409 -14.56 6.23 7.72
N TRP A 410 -14.56 7.53 7.39
CA TRP A 410 -13.80 8.54 8.12
C TRP A 410 -14.28 8.71 9.55
N ALA A 411 -15.59 8.73 9.77
CA ALA A 411 -16.18 8.81 11.12
C ALA A 411 -15.83 7.59 11.97
N ASP A 412 -15.96 6.37 11.42
CA ASP A 412 -15.63 5.13 12.11
C ASP A 412 -14.13 5.07 12.46
N PHE A 413 -13.23 5.44 11.54
CA PHE A 413 -11.78 5.54 11.78
C PHE A 413 -11.45 6.53 12.90
N ILE A 414 -11.99 7.75 12.86
CA ILE A 414 -11.67 8.78 13.84
C ILE A 414 -12.22 8.46 15.23
N LYS A 415 -13.42 7.85 15.30
CA LYS A 415 -13.95 7.34 16.57
C LYS A 415 -13.05 6.25 17.18
N ALA A 416 -12.48 5.40 16.33
CA ALA A 416 -11.54 4.37 16.77
C ALA A 416 -10.22 4.99 17.28
N MET A 417 -9.67 5.99 16.57
CA MET A 417 -8.50 6.77 17.05
C MET A 417 -8.80 7.49 18.37
N PHE A 418 -10.00 8.07 18.52
CA PHE A 418 -10.39 8.74 19.77
C PHE A 418 -10.45 7.76 20.94
N MET A 419 -10.91 6.52 20.71
CA MET A 419 -10.91 5.47 21.73
C MET A 419 -9.49 5.11 22.19
N GLU A 420 -8.54 5.02 21.25
CA GLU A 420 -7.11 4.80 21.56
C GLU A 420 -6.52 5.96 22.36
N ALA A 421 -6.78 7.21 21.95
CA ALA A 421 -6.37 8.40 22.69
C ALA A 421 -6.96 8.44 24.12
N GLN A 422 -8.19 7.95 24.31
CA GLN A 422 -8.80 7.82 25.64
C GLN A 422 -8.11 6.76 26.50
N TRP A 423 -7.77 5.61 25.95
CA TRP A 423 -7.00 4.58 26.66
C TRP A 423 -5.62 5.12 27.06
N TYR A 424 -4.96 5.84 26.14
CA TYR A 424 -3.70 6.52 26.39
C TYR A 424 -3.77 7.50 27.56
N GLN A 425 -4.68 8.47 27.50
CA GLN A 425 -4.78 9.50 28.52
C GLN A 425 -5.17 8.92 29.90
N LYS A 426 -6.04 7.90 29.92
CA LYS A 426 -6.48 7.21 31.15
C LYS A 426 -5.46 6.18 31.65
N LYS A 427 -4.36 5.94 30.92
CA LYS A 427 -3.36 4.89 31.21
C LYS A 427 -4.00 3.52 31.42
N THR A 428 -5.02 3.23 30.61
CA THR A 428 -5.76 1.96 30.66
C THR A 428 -5.26 1.06 29.54
N THR A 429 -4.86 -0.16 29.88
CA THR A 429 -4.56 -1.21 28.89
C THR A 429 -5.82 -2.05 28.69
N PRO A 430 -6.45 -2.01 27.50
CA PRO A 430 -7.61 -2.86 27.20
C PRO A 430 -7.21 -4.35 27.13
N SER A 431 -8.20 -5.25 27.05
CA SER A 431 -7.90 -6.64 26.69
C SER A 431 -7.41 -6.71 25.24
N THR A 432 -6.71 -7.79 24.89
CA THR A 432 -6.24 -8.03 23.53
C THR A 432 -7.41 -8.04 22.53
N GLU A 433 -8.53 -8.66 22.91
CA GLU A 433 -9.72 -8.71 22.07
C GLU A 433 -10.37 -7.33 21.89
N GLU A 434 -10.50 -6.56 22.97
CA GLU A 434 -11.05 -5.20 22.92
C GLU A 434 -10.18 -4.27 22.07
N TYR A 435 -8.85 -4.35 22.25
CA TYR A 435 -7.89 -3.63 21.43
C TYR A 435 -8.04 -4.00 19.97
N LEU A 436 -7.99 -5.28 19.60
CA LEU A 436 -8.05 -5.71 18.21
C LEU A 436 -9.37 -5.34 17.54
N LYS A 437 -10.50 -5.37 18.27
CA LYS A 437 -11.82 -4.97 17.77
C LYS A 437 -11.87 -3.49 17.36
N ASN A 438 -11.13 -2.63 18.05
CA ASN A 438 -10.94 -1.23 17.65
C ASN A 438 -9.83 -1.08 16.61
N GLY A 439 -8.73 -1.81 16.81
CA GLY A 439 -7.45 -1.73 16.11
C GLY A 439 -7.54 -1.93 14.61
N TRP A 440 -8.40 -2.83 14.13
CA TRP A 440 -8.59 -3.03 12.69
C TRP A 440 -9.32 -1.86 12.02
N VAL A 441 -10.09 -1.06 12.77
CA VAL A 441 -10.75 0.15 12.28
C VAL A 441 -9.78 1.33 12.34
N SER A 442 -9.08 1.50 13.46
CA SER A 442 -8.05 2.54 13.65
C SER A 442 -6.82 2.33 12.77
N SER A 443 -6.60 1.15 12.18
CA SER A 443 -5.54 0.97 11.18
C SER A 443 -5.79 1.68 9.86
N SER A 444 -6.99 2.25 9.65
CA SER A 444 -7.45 2.90 8.41
C SER A 444 -7.68 1.99 7.20
N GLY A 445 -7.49 0.68 7.33
CA GLY A 445 -7.67 -0.26 6.21
C GLY A 445 -9.06 -0.19 5.56
N THR A 446 -10.11 0.00 6.37
CA THR A 446 -11.50 0.20 5.92
C THR A 446 -11.65 1.46 5.07
N VAL A 447 -11.07 2.57 5.52
CA VAL A 447 -11.05 3.84 4.78
C VAL A 447 -10.38 3.61 3.43
N PHE A 448 -9.22 2.96 3.43
CA PHE A 448 -8.44 2.68 2.24
C PHE A 448 -9.24 1.86 1.21
N LEU A 449 -9.83 0.74 1.63
CA LEU A 449 -10.53 -0.17 0.72
C LEU A 449 -11.84 0.39 0.20
N VAL A 450 -12.61 1.12 1.01
CA VAL A 450 -13.85 1.74 0.53
C VAL A 450 -13.56 2.85 -0.49
N HIS A 451 -12.51 3.65 -0.29
CA HIS A 451 -12.08 4.61 -1.31
C HIS A 451 -11.55 3.91 -2.56
N ALA A 452 -10.79 2.82 -2.42
CA ALA A 452 -10.34 2.01 -3.55
C ALA A 452 -11.53 1.45 -4.36
N PHE A 453 -12.56 0.93 -3.69
CA PHE A 453 -13.75 0.36 -4.31
C PHE A 453 -14.38 1.34 -5.31
N PHE A 454 -14.59 2.60 -4.89
CA PHE A 454 -15.23 3.61 -5.74
C PHE A 454 -14.28 4.17 -6.81
N ALA A 455 -12.99 4.23 -6.53
CA ALA A 455 -12.02 4.82 -7.45
C ALA A 455 -11.75 3.98 -8.71
N THR A 456 -12.18 2.72 -8.75
CA THR A 456 -11.83 1.76 -9.82
C THR A 456 -12.76 1.81 -11.01
N GLY A 457 -13.87 2.56 -10.91
CA GLY A 457 -14.82 2.74 -12.01
C GLY A 457 -15.65 1.50 -12.32
N GLN A 458 -15.63 0.50 -11.43
CA GLN A 458 -16.57 -0.62 -11.51
C GLN A 458 -18.01 -0.13 -11.36
N GLU A 459 -18.94 -0.91 -11.93
CA GLU A 459 -20.37 -0.64 -11.84
C GLU A 459 -20.84 -0.73 -10.38
N ILE A 460 -21.47 0.33 -9.89
CA ILE A 460 -22.04 0.38 -8.54
C ILE A 460 -23.47 -0.15 -8.59
N THR A 461 -23.75 -1.21 -7.83
CA THR A 461 -25.10 -1.76 -7.65
C THR A 461 -25.52 -1.68 -6.19
N LYS A 462 -26.83 -1.77 -5.92
CA LYS A 462 -27.36 -1.72 -4.55
C LYS A 462 -26.85 -2.88 -3.70
N GLU A 463 -26.75 -4.07 -4.29
CA GLU A 463 -26.30 -5.28 -3.64
C GLU A 463 -24.86 -5.13 -3.15
N VAL A 464 -23.98 -4.57 -3.99
CA VAL A 464 -22.58 -4.35 -3.61
C VAL A 464 -22.45 -3.26 -2.53
N LEU A 465 -23.28 -2.22 -2.59
CA LEU A 465 -23.32 -1.18 -1.55
C LEU A 465 -23.80 -1.73 -0.19
N GLU A 466 -24.78 -2.63 -0.19
CA GLU A 466 -25.23 -3.34 1.01
C GLU A 466 -24.11 -4.24 1.57
N CYS A 467 -23.37 -4.94 0.70
CA CYS A 467 -22.20 -5.72 1.10
C CYS A 467 -21.06 -4.86 1.66
N LEU A 468 -20.80 -3.66 1.13
CA LEU A 468 -19.78 -2.78 1.72
C LEU A 468 -20.12 -2.37 3.15
N GLY A 469 -21.42 -2.16 3.43
CA GLY A 469 -21.90 -1.77 4.76
C GLY A 469 -21.81 -2.87 5.83
N SER A 470 -21.66 -4.14 5.43
CA SER A 470 -21.61 -5.29 6.36
C SER A 470 -20.19 -5.67 6.81
N ASN A 471 -19.16 -4.93 6.39
CA ASN A 471 -17.73 -5.19 6.69
C ASN A 471 -17.33 -6.66 6.43
N PRO A 472 -17.45 -7.15 5.18
CA PRO A 472 -17.12 -8.52 4.82
C PRO A 472 -15.66 -8.85 5.14
N ASP A 473 -15.33 -10.14 5.23
CA ASP A 473 -13.99 -10.64 5.52
C ASP A 473 -12.90 -10.03 4.63
N LEU A 474 -13.24 -9.67 3.39
CA LEU A 474 -12.33 -9.04 2.43
C LEU A 474 -12.02 -7.57 2.76
N ILE A 475 -12.77 -6.92 3.64
CA ILE A 475 -12.44 -5.60 4.19
C ILE A 475 -11.83 -5.74 5.57
N PHE A 476 -12.45 -6.57 6.43
CA PHE A 476 -11.97 -6.83 7.79
C PHE A 476 -10.54 -7.41 7.78
N GLY A 477 -10.31 -8.48 7.00
CA GLY A 477 -9.07 -9.23 7.01
C GLY A 477 -7.84 -8.39 6.64
N PRO A 478 -7.82 -7.67 5.50
CA PRO A 478 -6.70 -6.80 5.17
C PRO A 478 -6.47 -5.69 6.19
N SER A 479 -7.53 -5.14 6.78
CA SER A 479 -7.44 -4.08 7.79
C SER A 479 -6.89 -4.59 9.12
N MET A 480 -7.22 -5.84 9.48
CA MET A 480 -6.64 -6.55 10.62
C MET A 480 -5.16 -6.87 10.36
N ILE A 481 -4.80 -7.39 9.18
CA ILE A 481 -3.39 -7.63 8.82
C ILE A 481 -2.60 -6.32 8.83
N PHE A 482 -3.19 -5.22 8.37
CA PHE A 482 -2.59 -3.89 8.47
C PHE A 482 -2.28 -3.55 9.94
N ARG A 483 -3.27 -3.63 10.85
CA ARG A 483 -3.04 -3.43 12.29
C ARG A 483 -1.93 -4.33 12.85
N LEU A 484 -2.04 -5.64 12.64
CA LEU A 484 -1.12 -6.62 13.23
C LEU A 484 0.32 -6.45 12.71
N SER A 485 0.49 -6.12 11.43
CA SER A 485 1.81 -5.89 10.84
C SER A 485 2.43 -4.58 11.31
N ASN A 486 1.63 -3.51 11.46
CA ASN A 486 2.05 -2.26 12.06
C ASN A 486 2.54 -2.50 13.50
N ASP A 487 1.70 -3.07 14.37
CA ASP A 487 2.04 -3.35 15.76
C ASP A 487 3.31 -4.20 15.91
N LEU A 488 3.52 -5.20 15.03
CA LEU A 488 4.76 -5.99 15.01
C LEU A 488 6.01 -5.14 14.76
N ALA A 489 5.90 -4.11 13.94
CA ALA A 489 7.00 -3.25 13.56
C ALA A 489 7.23 -2.07 14.50
N THR A 490 6.18 -1.52 15.09
CA THR A 490 6.22 -0.24 15.82
C THR A 490 6.19 -0.37 17.34
N SER A 491 5.65 -1.47 17.88
CA SER A 491 5.42 -1.67 19.32
C SER A 491 6.59 -1.32 20.23
N SER A 492 7.82 -1.71 19.86
CA SER A 492 8.99 -1.40 20.69
C SER A 492 9.28 0.11 20.76
N ALA A 493 9.16 0.83 19.63
CA ALA A 493 9.38 2.27 19.57
C ALA A 493 8.23 3.07 20.22
N GLU A 494 7.00 2.56 20.10
CA GLU A 494 5.81 3.10 20.76
C GLU A 494 5.94 3.01 22.29
N LEU A 495 6.35 1.85 22.80
CA LEU A 495 6.61 1.64 24.23
C LEU A 495 7.70 2.57 24.76
N GLU A 496 8.78 2.81 24.01
CA GLU A 496 9.84 3.75 24.40
C GLU A 496 9.37 5.20 24.50
N ARG A 497 8.40 5.60 23.67
CA ARG A 497 7.80 6.95 23.68
C ARG A 497 6.68 7.11 24.71
N GLY A 498 6.32 6.03 25.39
CA GLY A 498 5.29 6.01 26.42
C GLY A 498 3.87 5.85 25.88
N ASP A 499 3.71 5.37 24.64
CA ASP A 499 2.42 5.07 24.04
C ASP A 499 1.73 3.88 24.72
N VAL A 500 0.40 3.92 24.78
CA VAL A 500 -0.41 2.99 25.57
C VAL A 500 -1.07 2.01 24.63
N SER A 501 -0.32 0.94 24.43
CA SER A 501 -0.78 -0.41 24.08
C SER A 501 -0.97 -0.71 22.59
N SER A 502 0.04 -1.33 21.99
CA SER A 502 -0.12 -2.17 20.81
C SER A 502 -0.74 -3.53 21.18
N SER A 503 -1.18 -4.32 20.19
CA SER A 503 -1.68 -5.68 20.43
C SER A 503 -0.67 -6.58 21.16
N ILE A 504 0.64 -6.36 20.94
CA ILE A 504 1.72 -7.04 21.65
C ILE A 504 1.68 -6.69 23.14
N HIS A 505 1.58 -5.40 23.47
CA HIS A 505 1.53 -4.94 24.86
C HIS A 505 0.26 -5.42 25.57
N CYS A 506 -0.90 -5.32 24.92
CA CYS A 506 -2.17 -5.84 25.44
C CYS A 506 -2.06 -7.33 25.80
N TYR A 507 -1.52 -8.13 24.88
CA TYR A 507 -1.40 -9.58 25.09
C TYR A 507 -0.39 -9.94 26.18
N MET A 508 0.75 -9.25 26.23
CA MET A 508 1.74 -9.41 27.30
C MET A 508 1.12 -9.11 28.67
N HIS A 509 0.37 -8.02 28.78
CA HIS A 509 -0.24 -7.58 30.04
C HIS A 509 -1.36 -8.53 30.49
N GLU A 510 -2.26 -8.91 29.58
CA GLU A 510 -3.40 -9.79 29.85
C GLU A 510 -2.98 -11.20 30.25
N HIS A 511 -2.05 -11.81 29.50
CA HIS A 511 -1.65 -13.21 29.68
C HIS A 511 -0.37 -13.38 30.52
N LYS A 512 0.31 -12.29 30.88
CA LYS A 512 1.57 -12.30 31.66
C LYS A 512 2.66 -13.13 30.98
N VAL A 513 2.82 -12.96 29.68
CA VAL A 513 3.78 -13.70 28.84
C VAL A 513 4.94 -12.82 28.38
N SER A 514 5.97 -13.42 27.81
CA SER A 514 7.08 -12.70 27.19
C SER A 514 6.67 -12.01 25.89
N GLU A 515 7.41 -10.96 25.50
CA GLU A 515 7.23 -10.29 24.20
C GLU A 515 7.36 -11.28 23.04
N GLN A 516 8.28 -12.24 23.12
CA GLN A 516 8.43 -13.27 22.09
C GLN A 516 7.16 -14.11 21.92
N ALA A 517 6.52 -14.51 23.02
CA ALA A 517 5.27 -15.27 22.97
C ALA A 517 4.13 -14.41 22.41
N ALA A 518 4.06 -13.13 22.79
CA ALA A 518 3.08 -12.19 22.24
C ALA A 518 3.27 -11.96 20.73
N ARG A 519 4.51 -11.72 20.28
CA ARG A 519 4.83 -11.61 18.85
C ARG A 519 4.48 -12.87 18.07
N GLN A 520 4.66 -14.05 18.66
CA GLN A 520 4.25 -15.30 18.03
C GLN A 520 2.72 -15.39 17.92
N TYR A 521 1.98 -15.05 18.96
CA TYR A 521 0.51 -14.97 18.92
C TYR A 521 0.02 -14.03 17.81
N ILE A 522 0.64 -12.86 17.64
CA ILE A 522 0.27 -11.92 16.57
C ILE A 522 0.56 -12.50 15.17
N LYS A 523 1.68 -13.21 14.99
CA LYS A 523 1.98 -13.91 13.73
C LYS A 523 0.95 -15.03 13.43
N ASP A 524 0.54 -15.76 14.45
CA ASP A 524 -0.49 -16.79 14.32
C ASP A 524 -1.85 -16.15 13.94
N LYS A 525 -2.18 -14.99 14.51
CA LYS A 525 -3.36 -14.20 14.11
C LYS A 525 -3.31 -13.70 12.68
N ILE A 526 -2.15 -13.30 12.17
CA ILE A 526 -1.98 -12.96 10.75
C ILE A 526 -2.29 -14.18 9.86
N MET A 527 -1.78 -15.37 10.23
CA MET A 527 -2.08 -16.61 9.50
C MET A 527 -3.57 -16.94 9.51
N GLU A 528 -4.23 -16.88 10.67
CA GLU A 528 -5.68 -17.10 10.80
C GLU A 528 -6.48 -16.11 9.93
N THR A 529 -6.07 -14.84 9.92
CA THR A 529 -6.72 -13.79 9.13
C THR A 529 -6.57 -14.04 7.62
N TRP A 530 -5.40 -14.50 7.17
CA TRP A 530 -5.21 -14.91 5.78
C TRP A 530 -6.09 -16.09 5.40
N LYS A 531 -6.24 -17.10 6.26
CA LYS A 531 -7.14 -18.24 6.02
C LYS A 531 -8.60 -17.80 5.89
N LEU A 532 -9.04 -16.86 6.72
CA LEU A 532 -10.36 -16.25 6.62
C LEU A 532 -10.55 -15.56 5.26
N MET A 533 -9.59 -14.74 4.85
CA MET A 533 -9.62 -14.06 3.55
C MET A 533 -9.64 -15.05 2.38
N ASN A 534 -8.80 -16.10 2.42
CA ASN A 534 -8.71 -17.12 1.37
C ASN A 534 -10.06 -17.80 1.12
N LYS A 535 -10.80 -18.12 2.19
CA LYS A 535 -12.16 -18.70 2.10
C LYS A 535 -13.13 -17.79 1.34
N SER A 536 -12.96 -16.48 1.48
CA SER A 536 -13.87 -15.46 0.93
C SER A 536 -13.52 -15.05 -0.50
N ILE A 537 -12.39 -15.50 -1.07
CA ILE A 537 -12.02 -15.25 -2.47
C ILE A 537 -13.06 -15.87 -3.43
N THR A 538 -13.45 -17.12 -3.19
CA THR A 538 -14.28 -17.92 -4.14
C THR A 538 -15.77 -17.58 -4.10
N ASN A 539 -16.26 -16.94 -3.03
CA ASN A 539 -17.68 -16.61 -2.82
C ASN A 539 -17.89 -15.10 -2.62
N SER A 540 -16.99 -14.27 -3.15
CA SER A 540 -17.05 -12.82 -3.01
C SER A 540 -18.18 -12.23 -3.85
N PRO A 541 -19.00 -11.31 -3.30
CA PRO A 541 -19.94 -10.50 -4.09
C PRO A 541 -19.24 -9.39 -4.90
N PHE A 542 -17.94 -9.19 -4.67
CA PHE A 542 -17.15 -8.16 -5.34
C PHE A 542 -16.49 -8.68 -6.62
N SER A 543 -16.17 -7.75 -7.53
CA SER A 543 -15.33 -8.07 -8.69
C SER A 543 -14.00 -8.68 -8.24
N ILE A 544 -13.46 -9.61 -9.04
CA ILE A 544 -12.14 -10.21 -8.80
C ILE A 544 -11.05 -9.14 -8.64
N GLN A 545 -11.20 -8.01 -9.33
CA GLN A 545 -10.26 -6.90 -9.22
C GLN A 545 -10.30 -6.25 -7.84
N PHE A 546 -11.49 -6.02 -7.27
CA PHE A 546 -11.58 -5.49 -5.90
C PHE A 546 -11.06 -6.50 -4.87
N VAL A 547 -11.32 -7.80 -5.07
CA VAL A 547 -10.71 -8.87 -4.26
C VAL A 547 -9.18 -8.76 -4.29
N LYS A 548 -8.58 -8.58 -5.49
CA LYS A 548 -7.12 -8.36 -5.62
C LYS A 548 -6.64 -7.13 -4.85
N PHE A 549 -7.38 -6.02 -4.84
CA PHE A 549 -7.02 -4.84 -4.03
C PHE A 549 -7.06 -5.12 -2.53
N CYS A 550 -8.06 -5.86 -2.05
CA CYS A 550 -8.12 -6.32 -0.66
C CYS A 550 -6.87 -7.14 -0.29
N LEU A 551 -6.53 -8.16 -1.10
CA LEU A 551 -5.33 -8.97 -0.87
C LEU A 551 -4.05 -8.12 -0.94
N ASN A 552 -3.98 -7.18 -1.88
CA ASN A 552 -2.82 -6.32 -2.05
C ASN A 552 -2.64 -5.32 -0.91
N LEU A 553 -3.69 -4.87 -0.23
CA LEU A 553 -3.55 -4.08 1.01
C LEU A 553 -2.85 -4.90 2.10
N ALA A 554 -3.26 -6.16 2.29
CA ALA A 554 -2.61 -7.06 3.24
C ALA A 554 -1.13 -7.29 2.89
N ARG A 555 -0.83 -7.58 1.62
CA ARG A 555 0.53 -7.75 1.09
C ARG A 555 1.40 -6.50 1.26
N THR A 556 0.83 -5.33 0.98
CA THR A 556 1.50 -4.03 1.12
C THR A 556 1.83 -3.75 2.57
N SER A 557 0.88 -4.02 3.48
CA SER A 557 1.09 -3.82 4.91
C SER A 557 2.24 -4.69 5.44
N LEU A 558 2.25 -5.98 5.07
CA LEU A 558 3.36 -6.88 5.40
C LEU A 558 4.69 -6.41 4.83
N CYS A 559 4.71 -5.95 3.57
CA CYS A 559 5.94 -5.50 2.91
C CYS A 559 6.50 -4.22 3.53
N VAL A 560 5.65 -3.23 3.83
CA VAL A 560 6.09 -1.94 4.40
C VAL A 560 6.58 -2.11 5.83
N TYR A 561 5.96 -3.01 6.61
CA TYR A 561 6.34 -3.25 8.01
C TYR A 561 7.32 -4.42 8.22
N GLN A 562 7.78 -5.07 7.14
CA GLN A 562 8.62 -6.28 7.22
C GLN A 562 9.91 -6.06 8.03
N TYR A 563 10.51 -4.88 7.93
CA TYR A 563 11.82 -4.56 8.52
C TYR A 563 11.77 -3.36 9.47
N GLY A 564 10.60 -3.13 10.09
CA GLY A 564 10.34 -1.99 10.98
C GLY A 564 9.37 -0.98 10.38
N ASP A 565 9.29 0.21 10.97
CA ASP A 565 8.36 1.25 10.52
C ASP A 565 8.76 1.83 9.17
N GLY A 566 8.16 1.32 8.09
CA GLY A 566 8.38 1.77 6.73
C GLY A 566 7.51 2.97 6.31
N LEU A 567 6.65 3.49 7.17
CA LEU A 567 5.71 4.57 6.85
C LEU A 567 5.96 5.83 7.70
N GLY A 568 6.07 5.68 9.01
CA GLY A 568 6.24 6.79 9.96
C GLY A 568 7.68 7.28 10.06
N ALA A 569 8.61 6.37 10.36
CA ALA A 569 10.04 6.63 10.35
C ALA A 569 10.61 6.53 8.92
N GLU A 570 11.54 7.42 8.57
CA GLU A 570 12.24 7.29 7.30
C GLU A 570 13.16 6.07 7.37
N SER A 571 12.67 4.93 6.87
CA SER A 571 13.44 3.70 6.81
C SER A 571 14.29 3.67 5.53
N ASN A 572 15.52 3.16 5.64
CA ASN A 572 16.35 2.89 4.47
C ASN A 572 15.64 1.95 3.48
N LYS A 573 14.77 1.04 3.97
CA LYS A 573 14.06 0.06 3.14
C LYS A 573 12.96 0.70 2.28
N SER A 574 12.15 1.60 2.84
CA SER A 574 11.13 2.33 2.08
C SER A 574 11.79 3.18 1.01
N LYS A 575 12.91 3.83 1.34
CA LYS A 575 13.74 4.55 0.37
C LYS A 575 14.25 3.63 -0.74
N ASP A 576 14.76 2.45 -0.41
CA ASP A 576 15.24 1.47 -1.38
C ASP A 576 14.11 0.98 -2.31
N HIS A 577 12.90 0.77 -1.77
CA HIS A 577 11.71 0.45 -2.56
C HIS A 577 11.35 1.60 -3.52
N VAL A 578 11.29 2.84 -3.04
CA VAL A 578 11.02 3.99 -3.93
C VAL A 578 12.09 4.09 -5.02
N LEU A 579 13.37 3.97 -4.65
CA LEU A 579 14.47 4.03 -5.61
C LEU A 579 14.38 2.94 -6.67
N SER A 580 14.10 1.69 -6.28
CA SER A 580 14.07 0.54 -7.20
C SER A 580 12.79 0.45 -8.03
N LEU A 581 11.65 0.89 -7.49
CA LEU A 581 10.35 0.69 -8.13
C LEU A 581 9.88 1.92 -8.92
N ILE A 582 10.19 3.14 -8.44
CA ILE A 582 9.67 4.38 -9.01
C ILE A 582 10.75 5.17 -9.76
N ILE A 583 12.00 5.17 -9.26
CA ILE A 583 13.04 6.08 -9.77
C ILE A 583 13.97 5.41 -10.78
N LYS A 584 14.57 4.27 -10.44
CA LYS A 584 15.61 3.61 -11.24
C LYS A 584 14.96 2.62 -12.22
N PRO A 585 15.07 2.82 -13.54
CA PRO A 585 14.60 1.85 -14.51
C PRO A 585 15.50 0.61 -14.53
N ILE A 586 14.93 -0.52 -14.98
CA ILE A 586 15.68 -1.74 -15.28
C ILE A 586 16.45 -1.51 -16.59
N SER A 587 17.71 -1.91 -16.63
CA SER A 587 18.49 -1.86 -17.87
C SER A 587 17.92 -2.84 -18.89
N ILE A 588 17.41 -2.31 -20.00
CA ILE A 588 17.13 -3.08 -21.20
C ILE A 588 18.44 -3.06 -22.00
N GLY A 589 19.06 -4.22 -22.26
CA GLY A 589 20.21 -4.28 -23.17
C GLY A 589 19.82 -3.59 -24.48
N SER A 590 20.77 -2.90 -25.15
CA SER A 590 20.46 -2.20 -26.40
C SER A 590 19.64 -3.12 -27.31
N PRO A 591 18.50 -2.67 -27.85
CA PRO A 591 17.70 -3.50 -28.74
C PRO A 591 18.64 -4.06 -29.79
N ILE A 592 18.57 -5.38 -30.01
CA ILE A 592 19.28 -6.04 -31.09
C ILE A 592 18.74 -5.42 -32.37
N THR A 593 19.33 -4.30 -32.76
CA THR A 593 19.13 -3.67 -34.04
C THR A 593 19.79 -4.61 -35.00
N HIS A 594 18.98 -5.33 -35.79
CA HIS A 594 19.49 -5.90 -37.03
C HIS A 594 20.19 -4.76 -37.77
N SER A 595 21.51 -4.89 -37.88
CA SER A 595 22.40 -3.84 -38.34
C SER A 595 21.92 -3.26 -39.67
N LYS A 596 21.66 -1.96 -39.69
CA LYS A 596 22.05 -1.14 -40.83
C LYS A 596 22.96 -0.05 -40.30
N HIS A 597 24.24 -0.21 -40.64
CA HIS A 597 25.26 0.82 -40.53
C HIS A 597 24.71 2.19 -40.92
N VAL A 598 24.74 3.14 -39.99
CA VAL A 598 25.00 4.56 -40.28
C VAL A 598 25.82 5.11 -39.11
N ASP A 599 26.87 5.83 -39.47
CA ASP A 599 28.02 6.27 -38.67
C ASP A 599 27.73 7.04 -37.38
N ASP A 600 28.66 6.85 -36.45
CA ASP A 600 28.88 7.59 -35.21
C ASP A 600 29.05 9.11 -35.41
N GLY A 601 28.47 9.88 -34.49
CA GLY A 601 28.71 11.30 -34.38
C GLY A 601 28.29 11.88 -33.02
N LEU A 602 29.23 11.83 -32.07
CA LEU A 602 29.50 12.82 -31.00
C LEU A 602 28.34 13.31 -30.10
N LEU A 603 28.49 13.17 -28.78
CA LEU A 603 28.84 14.29 -27.87
C LEU A 603 28.90 13.82 -26.40
N SER A 604 30.12 13.80 -25.87
CA SER A 604 30.42 13.92 -24.44
C SER A 604 30.33 15.39 -24.02
N VAL A 605 29.70 15.72 -22.89
CA VAL A 605 30.01 16.94 -22.15
C VAL A 605 29.96 16.67 -20.64
N SER A 606 31.03 17.16 -20.01
CA SER A 606 31.41 17.28 -18.61
C SER A 606 30.32 17.69 -17.62
#